data_AF-A0A8S3HWZ4-F1
#
_entry.id   AF-A0A8S3HWZ4-F1
#
_cell.length_a   1.000
_cell.length_b   1.000
_cell.length_c   1.000
_cell.angle_alpha   90.00
_cell.angle_beta   90.00
_cell.angle_gamma   90.00
#
_symmetry.space_group_name_H-M   'P 1'
#
loop_
_entity.id
_entity.type
_entity.pdbx_description
1 polymer ?
#
loop_
_entity_poly.entity_id
_entity_poly.type
_entity_poly.pdbx_seq_one_letter_code
_entity_poly.pdbx_strand_id
1 'polypeptide(L)'
;IVHKFRIRDKAPDESASTETKGYECLCIGSQNLGTRKSIVKIKVVRIPLHRVFTLSDNLIQILDSDNLQPIPNLKIKNVLTFGVSNATDQCQGGYVDICVSIKRNKIQIYRLDKLNMNLGYELSVQDSFTSIAMDSYGIIGCSETEYFSYDPSNSNDRRSTGSFNSIFKLDDPNTAACFTNISPGQYLLNGPNVGVTTSLQ
;
A
#
# COMPACT_ATOMS: atom_id res chain seq x y z
N ILE A 1 12.35 5.92 -12.40
CA ILE A 1 13.35 6.64 -11.56
C ILE A 1 12.84 6.54 -10.13
N VAL A 2 13.56 5.89 -9.22
CA VAL A 2 13.17 5.82 -7.80
C VAL A 2 14.25 6.52 -7.00
N HIS A 3 13.86 7.56 -6.27
CA HIS A 3 14.76 8.33 -5.42
C HIS A 3 14.97 7.55 -4.12
N LYS A 4 16.22 7.15 -3.84
CA LYS A 4 16.59 6.60 -2.52
C LYS A 4 16.84 7.78 -1.60
N PHE A 5 15.99 7.95 -0.59
CA PHE A 5 16.18 8.93 0.46
C PHE A 5 16.99 8.29 1.59
N ARG A 6 18.28 8.63 1.70
CA ARG A 6 19.09 8.26 2.86
C ARG A 6 19.31 9.51 3.70
N ILE A 7 18.68 9.55 4.87
CA ILE A 7 18.92 10.62 5.85
C ILE A 7 20.20 10.26 6.58
N ARG A 8 21.23 11.12 6.48
CA ARG A 8 22.39 11.09 7.36
C ARG A 8 22.35 12.36 8.19
N ASP A 9 22.34 12.18 9.50
CA ASP A 9 22.66 13.29 10.40
C ASP A 9 24.16 13.55 10.27
N LYS A 10 24.54 14.77 9.88
CA LYS A 10 25.93 15.21 10.06
C LYS A 10 26.17 15.34 11.57
N ALA A 11 27.31 14.84 12.04
CA ALA A 11 27.73 15.11 13.41
C ALA A 11 27.87 16.64 13.60
N PRO A 12 27.48 17.19 14.76
CA PRO A 12 27.47 18.63 14.97
C PRO A 12 28.91 19.14 15.01
N ASP A 13 29.25 20.05 14.11
CA ASP A 13 30.43 20.90 14.28
C ASP A 13 30.03 22.05 15.22
N GLU A 14 30.73 22.15 16.36
CA GLU A 14 30.55 23.22 17.35
C GLU A 14 30.97 24.57 16.75
N SER A 15 30.08 25.24 16.02
CA SER A 15 30.10 26.70 15.90
C SER A 15 28.75 27.23 15.45
N ALA A 16 28.20 28.14 16.25
CA ALA A 16 26.89 28.73 16.08
C ALA A 16 26.74 29.41 14.71
N SER A 17 26.04 28.75 13.80
CA SER A 17 25.35 29.38 12.68
C SER A 17 24.17 28.49 12.28
N THR A 18 23.09 29.11 11.82
CA THR A 18 21.82 28.49 11.44
C THR A 18 22.05 27.35 10.43
N GLU A 19 22.16 26.11 10.93
CA GLU A 19 22.39 24.93 10.11
C GLU A 19 21.15 24.64 9.25
N THR A 20 21.16 25.12 8.01
CA THR A 20 20.37 24.49 6.95
C THR A 20 20.84 23.05 6.81
N LYS A 21 20.03 22.10 7.32
CA LYS A 21 20.23 20.67 7.07
C LYS A 21 20.38 20.45 5.57
N GLY A 22 21.60 20.20 5.13
CA GLY A 22 21.90 19.90 3.74
C GLY A 22 21.37 18.51 3.39
N TYR A 23 20.47 18.42 2.42
CA TYR A 23 19.97 17.15 1.91
C TYR A 23 20.79 16.75 0.69
N GLU A 24 21.43 15.59 0.75
CA GLU A 24 22.13 15.03 -0.39
C GLU A 24 21.24 13.98 -1.07
N CYS A 25 20.88 14.22 -2.34
CA CYS A 25 20.15 13.26 -3.15
C CYS A 25 21.14 12.45 -3.98
N LEU A 26 21.43 11.23 -3.53
CA LEU A 26 22.23 10.30 -4.31
C LEU A 26 21.34 9.54 -5.30
N CYS A 27 21.46 9.84 -6.59
CA CYS A 27 20.83 9.06 -7.65
C CYS A 27 21.56 7.72 -7.78
N ILE A 28 21.02 6.67 -7.16
CA ILE A 28 21.50 5.30 -7.40
C ILE A 28 20.82 4.80 -8.66
N GLY A 29 21.60 4.56 -9.71
CA GLY A 29 21.12 4.13 -11.03
C GLY A 29 20.23 2.88 -10.97
N SER A 30 19.44 2.68 -12.03
CA SER A 30 18.39 1.65 -12.19
C SER A 30 18.83 0.18 -12.07
N GLN A 31 20.05 -0.11 -11.63
CA GLN A 31 20.61 -1.46 -11.62
C GLN A 31 20.06 -2.36 -10.50
N ASN A 32 19.43 -1.82 -9.46
CA ASN A 32 19.10 -2.62 -8.27
C ASN A 32 17.62 -2.94 -8.04
N LEU A 33 16.68 -2.36 -8.80
CA LEU A 33 15.25 -2.55 -8.54
C LEU A 33 14.66 -3.82 -9.18
N GLY A 34 15.47 -4.59 -9.90
CA GLY A 34 15.04 -5.84 -10.53
C GLY A 34 14.05 -5.67 -11.71
N THR A 35 13.72 -4.43 -12.11
CA THR A 35 12.82 -4.13 -13.23
C THR A 35 13.35 -2.99 -14.10
N ARG A 36 13.21 -3.13 -15.42
CA ARG A 36 13.46 -2.06 -16.41
C ARG A 36 12.22 -1.21 -16.69
N LYS A 37 11.07 -1.61 -16.15
CA LYS A 37 9.78 -0.96 -16.39
C LYS A 37 9.57 0.18 -15.39
N SER A 38 8.69 1.11 -15.74
CA SER A 38 8.30 2.19 -14.82
C SER A 38 7.61 1.62 -13.60
N ILE A 39 7.95 2.13 -12.42
CA ILE A 39 7.30 1.77 -11.16
C ILE A 39 6.13 2.74 -10.96
N VAL A 40 4.94 2.17 -10.83
CA VAL A 40 3.67 2.91 -10.72
C VAL A 40 3.31 3.17 -9.25
N LYS A 41 3.71 2.28 -8.34
CA LYS A 41 3.41 2.41 -6.91
C LYS A 41 4.53 1.86 -6.05
N ILE A 42 4.84 2.56 -4.95
CA ILE A 42 5.84 2.15 -3.96
C ILE A 42 5.22 2.24 -2.57
N LYS A 43 5.46 1.22 -1.73
CA LYS A 43 5.14 1.25 -0.30
C LYS A 43 6.33 0.71 0.49
N VAL A 44 6.62 1.34 1.62
CA VAL A 44 7.71 0.93 2.50
C VAL A 44 7.11 0.47 3.82
N VAL A 45 7.46 -0.74 4.24
CA VAL A 45 7.12 -1.30 5.54
C VAL A 45 8.41 -1.35 6.35
N ARG A 46 8.55 -0.44 7.31
CA ARG A 46 9.75 -0.40 8.16
C ARG A 46 9.72 -1.49 9.22
N ILE A 47 8.61 -1.65 9.93
CA ILE A 47 8.44 -2.63 11.01
C ILE A 47 7.20 -3.48 10.69
N PRO A 48 7.20 -4.81 10.88
CA PRO A 48 8.29 -5.65 11.43
C PRO A 48 9.27 -6.22 10.40
N LEU A 49 9.11 -5.91 9.10
CA LEU A 49 9.76 -6.67 8.03
C LEU A 49 10.91 -5.95 7.31
N HIS A 50 11.05 -4.63 7.41
CA HIS A 50 12.08 -3.88 6.66
C HIS A 50 12.04 -4.20 5.15
N ARG A 51 10.89 -3.92 4.51
CA ARG A 51 10.61 -4.25 3.10
C ARG A 51 10.17 -3.04 2.30
N VAL A 52 10.51 -3.05 1.01
CA VAL A 52 10.02 -2.10 0.01
C VAL A 52 9.22 -2.88 -1.03
N PHE A 53 7.96 -2.51 -1.20
CA PHE A 53 7.06 -3.05 -2.20
C PHE A 53 7.04 -2.12 -3.40
N THR A 54 7.20 -2.68 -4.59
CA THR A 54 7.13 -1.94 -5.84
C THR A 54 6.14 -2.61 -6.78
N LEU A 55 5.32 -1.82 -7.46
CA LEU A 55 4.45 -2.30 -8.54
C LEU A 55 4.96 -1.77 -9.88
N SER A 56 5.32 -2.69 -10.77
CA SER A 56 5.68 -2.38 -12.16
C SER A 56 5.14 -3.48 -13.07
N ASP A 57 4.55 -3.12 -14.22
CA ASP A 57 4.05 -4.08 -15.22
C ASP A 57 3.17 -5.21 -14.65
N ASN A 58 2.22 -4.82 -13.79
CA ASN A 58 1.32 -5.72 -13.06
C ASN A 58 2.02 -6.76 -12.16
N LEU A 59 3.26 -6.50 -11.76
CA LEU A 59 4.05 -7.34 -10.85
C LEU A 59 4.36 -6.53 -9.59
N ILE A 60 3.94 -7.05 -8.43
CA ILE A 60 4.53 -6.63 -7.16
C ILE A 60 5.84 -7.37 -6.97
N GLN A 61 6.90 -6.61 -6.74
CA GLN A 61 8.20 -7.11 -6.33
C GLN A 61 8.53 -6.58 -4.94
N ILE A 62 8.99 -7.49 -4.07
CA ILE A 62 9.37 -7.19 -2.69
C ILE A 62 10.89 -7.13 -2.61
N LEU A 63 11.39 -5.99 -2.16
CA LEU A 63 12.81 -5.71 -1.98
C LEU A 63 13.14 -5.63 -0.49
N ASP A 64 14.36 -6.03 -0.13
CA ASP A 64 14.91 -5.74 1.19
C ASP A 64 15.21 -4.23 1.32
N SER A 65 14.82 -3.59 2.42
CA SER A 65 14.96 -2.13 2.53
C SER A 65 16.40 -1.65 2.65
N ASP A 66 17.32 -2.50 3.11
CA ASP A 66 18.68 -2.08 3.43
C ASP A 66 19.52 -1.99 2.15
N ASN A 67 19.39 -3.00 1.29
CA ASN A 67 20.16 -3.11 0.05
C ASN A 67 19.32 -2.93 -1.23
N LEU A 68 17.99 -2.84 -1.13
CA LEU A 68 17.05 -2.75 -2.25
C LEU A 68 17.13 -3.93 -3.24
N GLN A 69 17.69 -5.06 -2.81
CA GLN A 69 17.74 -6.26 -3.63
C GLN A 69 16.40 -6.99 -3.57
N PRO A 70 15.94 -7.56 -4.69
CA PRO A 70 14.72 -8.34 -4.70
C PRO A 70 14.88 -9.62 -3.92
N ILE A 71 13.87 -9.93 -3.10
CA ILE A 71 13.84 -11.18 -2.37
C ILE A 71 13.30 -12.26 -3.31
N PRO A 72 14.07 -13.35 -3.55
CA PRO A 72 13.61 -14.43 -4.42
C PRO A 72 12.27 -14.99 -3.96
N ASN A 73 11.44 -15.40 -4.92
CA ASN A 73 10.11 -16.02 -4.70
C ASN A 73 9.03 -15.13 -4.07
N LEU A 74 9.35 -13.91 -3.63
CA LEU A 74 8.38 -12.96 -3.09
C LEU A 74 7.88 -11.99 -4.17
N LYS A 75 6.93 -12.46 -4.98
CA LYS A 75 6.31 -11.67 -6.05
C LYS A 75 4.85 -12.02 -6.28
N ILE A 76 4.03 -11.03 -6.63
CA ILE A 76 2.60 -11.21 -6.94
C ILE A 76 2.35 -10.71 -8.36
N LYS A 77 1.78 -11.56 -9.22
CA LYS A 77 1.51 -11.25 -10.64
C LYS A 77 0.07 -10.78 -10.85
N ASN A 78 -0.18 -10.13 -11.99
CA ASN A 78 -1.49 -9.66 -12.44
C ASN A 78 -2.15 -8.63 -11.50
N VAL A 79 -1.33 -7.87 -10.78
CA VAL A 79 -1.77 -6.84 -9.82
C VAL A 79 -2.06 -5.53 -10.54
N LEU A 80 -3.22 -4.95 -10.28
CA LEU A 80 -3.61 -3.62 -10.76
C LEU A 80 -3.21 -2.53 -9.78
N THR A 81 -3.46 -2.76 -8.49
CA THR A 81 -3.08 -1.86 -7.39
C THR A 81 -2.95 -2.67 -6.10
N PHE A 82 -2.25 -2.11 -5.12
CA PHE A 82 -2.05 -2.79 -3.83
C PHE A 82 -2.00 -1.83 -2.64
N GLY A 83 -2.36 -2.33 -1.47
CA GLY A 83 -2.21 -1.70 -0.18
C GLY A 83 -1.53 -2.66 0.78
N VAL A 84 -0.86 -2.12 1.80
CA VAL A 84 -0.20 -2.91 2.85
C VAL A 84 -0.72 -2.40 4.17
N SER A 85 -1.10 -3.31 5.08
CA SER A 85 -1.54 -2.94 6.41
C SER A 85 -0.41 -2.23 7.16
N ASN A 86 -0.75 -1.14 7.83
CA ASN A 86 0.16 -0.54 8.80
C ASN A 86 0.21 -1.46 10.01
N ALA A 87 1.40 -1.90 10.40
CA ALA A 87 1.63 -2.76 11.57
C ALA A 87 1.44 -2.02 12.91
N THR A 88 0.72 -0.89 12.91
CA THR A 88 0.53 -0.05 14.08
C THR A 88 -0.49 -0.70 15.02
N ASP A 89 0.02 -1.07 16.19
CA ASP A 89 -0.65 -1.43 17.45
C ASP A 89 -1.19 -2.85 17.62
N GLN A 90 -1.47 -3.62 16.57
CA GLN A 90 -1.93 -5.02 16.73
C GLN A 90 -0.90 -6.11 16.39
N CYS A 91 0.28 -5.75 15.86
CA CYS A 91 1.27 -6.73 15.41
C CYS A 91 2.40 -6.96 16.44
N GLN A 92 2.10 -7.73 17.49
CA GLN A 92 3.12 -8.61 18.10
C GLN A 92 3.56 -9.72 17.13
N GLY A 93 2.85 -9.92 16.02
CA GLY A 93 3.19 -10.87 14.97
C GLY A 93 4.14 -10.24 13.94
N GLY A 94 5.29 -10.87 13.71
CA GLY A 94 6.29 -10.46 12.70
C GLY A 94 5.83 -10.68 11.25
N TYR A 95 4.64 -10.19 10.89
CA TYR A 95 4.04 -10.26 9.57
C TYR A 95 3.31 -8.96 9.21
N VAL A 96 2.98 -8.80 7.93
CA VAL A 96 2.07 -7.77 7.41
C VAL A 96 1.08 -8.41 6.44
N ASP A 97 -0.11 -7.83 6.35
CA ASP A 97 -1.11 -8.23 5.37
C ASP A 97 -1.06 -7.28 4.17
N ILE A 98 -1.15 -7.83 2.97
CA ILE A 98 -1.06 -7.13 1.69
C ILE A 98 -2.37 -7.37 0.96
N CYS A 99 -3.10 -6.30 0.69
CA CYS A 99 -4.27 -6.34 -0.17
C CYS A 99 -3.87 -6.02 -1.60
N VAL A 100 -4.28 -6.86 -2.54
CA VAL A 100 -4.02 -6.65 -3.97
C VAL A 100 -5.32 -6.74 -4.74
N SER A 101 -5.58 -5.75 -5.58
CA SER A 101 -6.60 -5.88 -6.62
C SER A 101 -5.94 -6.49 -7.84
N ILE A 102 -6.53 -7.58 -8.34
CA ILE A 102 -6.05 -8.29 -9.53
C ILE A 102 -7.08 -8.20 -10.65
N LYS A 103 -6.63 -8.47 -11.88
CA LYS A 103 -7.52 -8.65 -13.02
C LYS A 103 -8.59 -9.70 -12.71
N ARG A 104 -9.80 -9.52 -13.26
CA ARG A 104 -11.02 -10.34 -13.03
C ARG A 104 -11.79 -10.00 -11.75
N ASN A 105 -11.76 -8.74 -11.34
CA ASN A 105 -12.60 -8.19 -10.27
C ASN A 105 -12.47 -9.00 -8.97
N LYS A 106 -11.22 -9.20 -8.55
CA LYS A 106 -10.87 -9.94 -7.34
C LYS A 106 -9.91 -9.15 -6.49
N ILE A 107 -10.06 -9.29 -5.18
CA ILE A 107 -9.12 -8.80 -4.18
C ILE A 107 -8.54 -10.00 -3.47
N GLN A 108 -7.21 -10.07 -3.42
CA GLN A 108 -6.50 -11.13 -2.70
C GLN A 108 -5.79 -10.51 -1.50
N ILE A 109 -5.86 -11.21 -0.37
CA ILE A 109 -5.19 -10.82 0.86
C ILE A 109 -4.07 -11.81 1.12
N TYR A 110 -2.84 -11.33 1.00
CA TYR A 110 -1.64 -12.09 1.27
C TYR A 110 -1.09 -11.75 2.64
N ARG A 111 -0.64 -12.77 3.38
CA ARG A 111 0.15 -12.59 4.59
C ARG A 111 1.61 -12.78 4.27
N LEU A 112 2.42 -11.76 4.53
CA LEU A 112 3.87 -11.79 4.39
C LEU A 112 4.51 -11.81 5.78
N ASP A 113 5.30 -12.83 6.07
CA ASP A 113 6.24 -12.83 7.20
C ASP A 113 7.68 -12.57 6.69
N LYS A 114 8.70 -12.77 7.54
CA LYS A 114 10.10 -12.49 7.17
C LYS A 114 10.56 -13.24 5.91
N LEU A 115 10.00 -14.42 5.64
CA LEU A 115 10.48 -15.36 4.62
C LEU A 115 9.39 -15.80 3.63
N ASN A 116 8.14 -15.90 4.09
CA ASN A 116 7.06 -16.53 3.34
C ASN A 116 5.93 -15.54 3.06
N MET A 117 5.32 -15.71 1.89
CA MET A 117 4.12 -15.00 1.49
C MET A 117 3.04 -16.02 1.13
N ASN A 118 1.95 -16.01 1.89
CA ASN A 118 0.85 -16.95 1.76
C ASN A 118 -0.42 -16.21 1.38
N LEU A 119 -1.18 -16.74 0.42
CA LEU A 119 -2.53 -16.25 0.14
C LEU A 119 -3.43 -16.69 1.30
N GLY A 120 -4.04 -15.72 1.99
CA GLY A 120 -4.99 -15.97 3.07
C GLY A 120 -6.38 -16.25 2.53
N TYR A 121 -6.96 -15.27 1.83
CA TYR A 121 -8.28 -15.38 1.22
C TYR A 121 -8.43 -14.46 0.01
N GLU A 122 -9.47 -14.71 -0.77
CA GLU A 122 -9.82 -13.97 -1.97
C GLU A 122 -11.28 -13.53 -1.88
N LEU A 123 -11.54 -12.29 -2.28
CA LEU A 123 -12.86 -11.67 -2.32
C LEU A 123 -13.21 -11.34 -3.77
N SER A 124 -14.43 -11.66 -4.17
CA SER A 124 -14.96 -11.21 -5.47
C SER A 124 -15.58 -9.83 -5.28
N VAL A 125 -15.26 -8.91 -6.17
CA VAL A 125 -15.80 -7.55 -6.22
C VAL A 125 -16.52 -7.34 -7.55
N GLN A 126 -17.39 -6.33 -7.62
CA GLN A 126 -18.10 -6.02 -8.85
C GLN A 126 -17.14 -5.47 -9.90
N ASP A 127 -16.25 -4.57 -9.47
CA ASP A 127 -15.26 -3.90 -10.32
C ASP A 127 -13.85 -3.99 -9.76
N SER A 128 -12.86 -3.96 -10.66
CA SER A 128 -11.46 -3.87 -10.27
C SER A 128 -11.14 -2.50 -9.67
N PHE A 129 -10.25 -2.46 -8.69
CA PHE A 129 -9.95 -1.21 -7.98
C PHE A 129 -8.78 -0.49 -8.64
N THR A 130 -8.92 0.83 -8.78
CA THR A 130 -7.86 1.75 -9.25
C THR A 130 -6.93 2.12 -8.09
N SER A 131 -7.48 2.26 -6.88
CA SER A 131 -6.72 2.40 -5.63
C SER A 131 -7.29 1.52 -4.52
N ILE A 132 -6.41 1.01 -3.67
CA ILE A 132 -6.75 0.19 -2.50
C ILE A 132 -5.78 0.49 -1.35
N ALA A 133 -6.30 0.47 -0.13
CA ALA A 133 -5.56 0.55 1.11
C ALA A 133 -6.18 -0.38 2.14
N MET A 134 -5.37 -0.78 3.12
CA MET A 134 -5.75 -1.65 4.20
C MET A 134 -5.14 -1.12 5.48
N ASP A 135 -5.91 -1.19 6.56
CA ASP A 135 -5.47 -0.89 7.92
C ASP A 135 -6.06 -1.93 8.89
N SER A 136 -6.00 -1.64 10.20
CA SER A 136 -6.56 -2.49 11.24
C SER A 136 -8.09 -2.55 11.26
N TYR A 137 -8.77 -1.58 10.63
CA TYR A 137 -10.23 -1.48 10.60
C TYR A 137 -10.80 -2.19 9.37
N GLY A 138 -10.05 -2.24 8.27
CA GLY A 138 -10.47 -2.99 7.10
C GLY A 138 -9.75 -2.58 5.83
N ILE A 139 -10.48 -2.67 4.72
CA ILE A 139 -10.00 -2.31 3.39
C ILE A 139 -10.85 -1.15 2.89
N ILE A 140 -10.21 -0.16 2.30
CA ILE A 140 -10.87 0.87 1.50
C ILE A 140 -10.36 0.79 0.06
N GLY A 141 -11.26 0.98 -0.88
CA GLY A 141 -10.92 0.98 -2.30
C GLY A 141 -11.79 1.92 -3.10
N CYS A 142 -11.36 2.22 -4.32
CA CYS A 142 -12.17 2.89 -5.31
C CYS A 142 -12.02 2.19 -6.66
N SER A 143 -13.14 2.03 -7.36
CA SER A 143 -13.20 1.65 -8.77
C SER A 143 -13.36 2.91 -9.63
N GLU A 144 -13.66 2.73 -10.92
CA GLU A 144 -14.08 3.82 -11.82
C GLU A 144 -15.50 4.33 -11.50
N THR A 145 -16.26 3.56 -10.71
CA THR A 145 -17.70 3.74 -10.51
C THR A 145 -18.08 4.09 -9.08
N GLU A 146 -17.30 3.70 -8.08
CA GLU A 146 -17.63 3.98 -6.68
C GLU A 146 -16.45 3.79 -5.70
N TYR A 147 -16.63 4.30 -4.48
CA TYR A 147 -15.81 4.03 -3.30
C TYR A 147 -16.42 2.92 -2.46
N PHE A 148 -15.58 2.05 -1.90
CA PHE A 148 -16.00 0.93 -1.07
C PHE A 148 -15.20 0.83 0.22
N SER A 149 -15.86 0.32 1.24
CA SER A 149 -15.23 -0.21 2.46
C SER A 149 -15.53 -1.69 2.60
N TYR A 150 -14.57 -2.47 3.09
CA TYR A 150 -14.77 -3.83 3.56
C TYR A 150 -14.30 -3.92 5.00
N ASP A 151 -15.22 -4.34 5.87
CA ASP A 151 -14.95 -4.57 7.28
C ASP A 151 -14.90 -6.10 7.54
N PRO A 152 -13.76 -6.65 7.98
CA PRO A 152 -13.63 -8.06 8.33
C PRO A 152 -14.27 -8.42 9.69
N SER A 153 -14.60 -7.44 10.54
CA SER A 153 -15.03 -7.64 11.93
C SER A 153 -16.50 -8.05 12.08
N ASN A 154 -17.34 -7.74 11.10
CA ASN A 154 -18.77 -8.03 11.11
C ASN A 154 -19.11 -9.52 10.86
N SER A 155 -18.13 -10.39 11.10
CA SER A 155 -18.12 -11.78 10.73
C SER A 155 -17.54 -12.54 11.93
N ASN A 156 -18.40 -13.23 12.68
CA ASN A 156 -18.04 -13.97 13.89
C ASN A 156 -17.11 -15.18 13.62
N ASP A 157 -16.73 -15.41 12.36
CA ASP A 157 -15.77 -16.39 11.93
C ASP A 157 -14.63 -15.66 11.20
N ARG A 158 -13.36 -15.90 11.59
CA ARG A 158 -12.18 -15.33 10.89
C ARG A 158 -12.09 -15.73 9.40
N ARG A 159 -13.00 -16.58 8.95
CA ARG A 159 -13.17 -17.05 7.57
C ARG A 159 -14.49 -16.62 6.92
N SER A 160 -15.42 -15.98 7.64
CA SER A 160 -16.63 -15.46 6.99
C SER A 160 -16.29 -14.22 6.18
N THR A 161 -16.69 -14.24 4.92
CA THR A 161 -16.58 -13.12 3.99
C THR A 161 -17.33 -11.93 4.58
N GLY A 162 -16.61 -10.89 5.00
CA GLY A 162 -17.21 -9.59 5.26
C GLY A 162 -17.94 -9.07 4.02
N SER A 163 -18.77 -8.05 4.17
CA SER A 163 -19.44 -7.42 3.03
C SER A 163 -18.69 -6.17 2.57
N PHE A 164 -18.62 -5.97 1.26
CA PHE A 164 -18.30 -4.66 0.73
C PHE A 164 -19.50 -3.75 0.88
N ASN A 165 -19.29 -2.60 1.51
CA ASN A 165 -20.27 -1.54 1.59
C ASN A 165 -19.85 -0.43 0.64
N SER A 166 -20.75 -0.04 -0.26
CA SER A 166 -20.58 1.15 -1.09
C SER A 166 -20.64 2.39 -0.20
N ILE A 167 -19.61 3.22 -0.26
CA ILE A 167 -19.53 4.49 0.49
C ILE A 167 -20.15 5.60 -0.34
N PHE A 168 -19.75 5.71 -1.61
CA PHE A 168 -20.15 6.78 -2.50
C PHE A 168 -20.02 6.34 -3.96
N LYS A 169 -21.04 6.60 -4.78
CA LYS A 169 -21.00 6.35 -6.23
C LYS A 169 -20.51 7.57 -6.98
N LEU A 170 -19.75 7.35 -8.04
CA LEU A 170 -19.23 8.40 -8.90
C LEU A 170 -20.22 8.65 -10.03
N ASP A 171 -20.64 9.89 -10.16
CA ASP A 171 -21.60 10.30 -11.20
C ASP A 171 -20.96 10.40 -12.59
N ASP A 172 -19.64 10.61 -12.66
CA ASP A 172 -18.89 10.71 -13.92
C ASP A 172 -17.82 9.60 -13.99
N PRO A 173 -17.89 8.68 -14.97
CA PRO A 173 -16.91 7.61 -15.15
C PRO A 173 -15.50 8.11 -15.51
N ASN A 174 -15.33 9.38 -15.91
CA ASN A 174 -14.02 9.98 -16.14
C ASN A 174 -13.38 10.53 -14.86
N THR A 175 -14.07 10.43 -13.72
CA THR A 175 -13.54 10.80 -12.42
C THR A 175 -12.38 9.89 -12.03
N ALA A 176 -11.19 10.45 -11.88
CA ALA A 176 -10.06 9.76 -11.27
C ALA A 176 -10.26 9.65 -9.75
N ALA A 177 -11.08 8.68 -9.34
CA ALA A 177 -11.31 8.37 -7.94
C ALA A 177 -10.00 8.05 -7.24
N CYS A 178 -9.70 8.80 -6.19
CA CYS A 178 -8.58 8.47 -5.32
C CYS A 178 -8.94 8.80 -3.87
N PHE A 179 -8.10 8.33 -2.96
CA PHE A 179 -8.21 8.67 -1.56
C PHE A 179 -6.82 8.79 -0.95
N THR A 180 -6.74 9.53 0.14
CA THR A 180 -5.53 9.68 0.95
C THR A 180 -5.83 9.20 2.36
N ASN A 181 -5.01 8.31 2.91
CA ASN A 181 -5.11 7.95 4.31
C ASN A 181 -4.65 9.13 5.16
N ILE A 182 -5.53 9.60 6.07
CA ILE A 182 -5.21 10.66 7.03
C ILE A 182 -4.71 10.04 8.34
N SER A 183 -5.42 9.01 8.81
CA SER A 183 -5.09 8.26 10.02
C SER A 183 -5.66 6.83 9.90
N PRO A 184 -5.33 5.89 10.80
CA PRO A 184 -5.96 4.58 10.83
C PRO A 184 -7.49 4.69 10.85
N GLY A 185 -8.17 4.05 9.89
CA GLY A 185 -9.60 4.13 9.71
C GLY A 185 -10.10 5.38 9.00
N GLN A 186 -9.31 6.46 8.88
CA GLN A 186 -9.78 7.73 8.30
C GLN A 186 -9.14 8.04 6.95
N TYR A 187 -10.01 8.34 5.99
CA TYR A 187 -9.62 8.54 4.60
C TYR A 187 -10.25 9.82 4.05
N LEU A 188 -9.41 10.64 3.42
CA LEU A 188 -9.87 11.73 2.58
C LEU A 188 -10.19 11.18 1.20
N LEU A 189 -11.46 11.25 0.80
CA LEU A 189 -11.88 10.89 -0.53
C LEU A 189 -11.72 12.09 -1.45
N ASN A 190 -11.02 11.90 -2.57
CA ASN A 190 -10.74 12.93 -3.56
C ASN A 190 -11.39 12.54 -4.90
N GLY A 191 -12.37 13.34 -5.32
CA GLY A 191 -12.98 13.29 -6.65
C GLY A 191 -13.47 14.69 -7.07
N PRO A 192 -13.70 14.94 -8.38
CA PRO A 192 -14.41 16.13 -8.82
C PRO A 192 -15.77 16.12 -8.10
N ASN A 193 -16.00 17.13 -7.26
CA ASN A 193 -17.18 17.33 -6.40
C ASN A 193 -17.19 16.66 -5.02
N VAL A 194 -16.11 15.99 -4.59
CA VAL A 194 -16.05 15.36 -3.24
C VAL A 194 -14.71 15.67 -2.57
N GLY A 195 -14.76 16.50 -1.53
CA GLY A 195 -13.72 16.67 -0.53
C GLY A 195 -14.26 16.23 0.84
N VAL A 196 -14.60 14.94 0.95
CA VAL A 196 -15.30 14.38 2.12
C VAL A 196 -14.36 13.46 2.88
N THR A 197 -14.29 13.64 4.20
CA THR A 197 -13.62 12.73 5.10
C THR A 197 -14.56 11.58 5.47
N THR A 198 -14.12 10.34 5.27
CA THR A 198 -14.84 9.15 5.74
C THR A 198 -14.02 8.38 6.76
N SER A 199 -14.69 7.66 7.65
CA SER A 199 -14.08 6.80 8.65
C SER A 199 -14.66 5.39 8.56
N LEU A 200 -13.79 4.39 8.48
CA LEU A 200 -14.14 2.99 8.78
C LEU A 200 -14.47 2.93 10.28
N GLN A 201 -15.74 2.61 10.61
CA GLN A 201 -16.20 2.40 11.99
C GLN A 201 -16.06 0.94 12.39
#